data_AF-H0TBU9-F1
#
_entry.id   AF-H0TBU9-F1
#
_cell.length_a   1.000
_cell.length_b   1.000
_cell.length_c   1.000
_cell.angle_alpha   90.00
_cell.angle_beta   90.00
_cell.angle_gamma   90.00
#
_symmetry.space_group_name_H-M   'P 1'
#
loop_
_entity.id
_entity.type
_entity.pdbx_description
1 polymer ?
#
loop_
_entity_poly.entity_id
_entity_poly.type
_entity_poly.pdbx_seq_one_letter_code
_entity_poly.pdbx_strand_id
1 'polypeptide(L)'
;MFRDRLDGAWLQLLSFALATLAASLLVPNRWLVDALVLSLAVAKGRVIVRDYLGLRDAPALWRGLLTTWLAGLAAFAALAVILRALV
;
A
#
# COMPACT_ATOMS: atom_id res chain seq x y z
N MET A 1 13.76 -14.96 -20.30
CA MET A 1 14.52 -14.48 -19.13
C MET A 1 13.88 -13.29 -18.41
N PHE A 2 12.59 -12.99 -18.64
CA PHE A 2 11.86 -11.87 -18.01
C PHE A 2 10.48 -12.35 -17.53
N ARG A 3 10.46 -13.28 -16.57
CA ARG A 3 9.19 -13.77 -16.01
C ARG A 3 9.28 -13.99 -14.51
N ASP A 4 10.19 -13.30 -13.85
CA ASP A 4 10.27 -13.32 -12.41
C ASP A 4 9.25 -12.31 -11.89
N ARG A 5 8.26 -12.84 -11.17
CA ARG A 5 7.16 -12.06 -10.56
C ARG A 5 7.69 -10.94 -9.66
N LEU A 6 8.93 -11.06 -9.19
CA LEU A 6 9.67 -10.03 -8.50
C LEU A 6 9.88 -8.77 -9.34
N ASP A 7 10.19 -8.89 -10.63
CA ASP A 7 10.39 -7.73 -11.51
C ASP A 7 9.07 -6.96 -11.68
N GLY A 8 7.96 -7.68 -11.78
CA GLY A 8 6.62 -7.10 -11.83
C GLY A 8 6.23 -6.39 -10.52
N ALA A 9 6.46 -7.03 -9.38
CA ALA A 9 6.26 -6.41 -8.07
C ALA A 9 7.15 -5.17 -7.90
N TRP A 10 8.41 -5.24 -8.32
CA TRP A 10 9.36 -4.12 -8.28
C TRP A 10 8.89 -2.93 -9.11
N LEU A 11 8.45 -3.16 -10.36
CA LEU A 11 7.88 -2.11 -11.22
C LEU A 11 6.62 -1.49 -10.60
N GLN A 12 5.80 -2.30 -9.94
CA GLN A 12 4.59 -1.83 -9.27
C GLN A 12 4.91 -0.98 -8.04
N LEU A 13 5.91 -1.36 -7.25
CA LEU A 13 6.42 -0.58 -6.12
C LEU A 13 7.05 0.74 -6.58
N LEU A 14 7.77 0.71 -7.70
CA LEU A 14 8.37 1.89 -8.32
C LEU A 14 7.29 2.86 -8.81
N SER A 15 6.27 2.32 -9.48
CA SER A 15 5.11 3.10 -9.95
C SER A 15 4.36 3.74 -8.78
N PHE A 16 4.17 3.02 -7.67
CA PHE A 16 3.59 3.61 -6.47
C PHE A 16 4.45 4.70 -5.85
N ALA A 17 5.78 4.53 -5.80
CA ALA A 17 6.67 5.56 -5.28
C ALA A 17 6.61 6.84 -6.13
N LEU A 18 6.61 6.70 -7.46
CA LEU A 18 6.46 7.82 -8.38
C LEU A 18 5.10 8.50 -8.24
N ALA A 19 4.01 7.72 -8.10
CA ALA A 19 2.67 8.25 -7.88
C ALA A 19 2.56 9.03 -6.56
N THR A 20 3.20 8.55 -5.48
CA THR A 20 3.24 9.26 -4.19
C THR A 20 3.96 10.59 -4.31
N LEU A 21 5.09 10.60 -5.02
CA LEU A 21 5.93 11.78 -5.21
C LEU A 21 5.22 12.82 -6.10
N ALA A 22 4.59 12.36 -7.18
CA ALA A 22 3.76 13.18 -8.05
C ALA A 22 2.55 13.78 -7.30
N ALA A 23 1.85 12.97 -6.49
CA ALA A 23 0.73 13.45 -5.69
C ALA A 23 1.16 14.56 -4.71
N SER A 24 2.31 14.39 -4.04
CA SER A 24 2.85 15.39 -3.11
C SER A 24 3.23 16.72 -3.78
N LEU A 25 3.68 16.67 -5.05
CA LEU A 25 4.12 17.86 -5.78
C LEU A 25 2.99 18.58 -6.54
N LEU A 26 2.03 17.83 -7.09
CA LEU A 26 1.03 18.35 -8.03
C LEU A 26 -0.31 18.69 -7.39
N VAL A 27 -0.61 18.15 -6.21
CA VAL A 27 -1.91 18.34 -5.57
C VAL A 27 -1.81 19.40 -4.48
N PRO A 28 -2.40 20.59 -4.67
CA PRO A 28 -2.32 21.68 -3.70
C PRO A 28 -3.14 21.41 -2.43
N ASN A 29 -4.14 20.54 -2.54
CA ASN A 29 -5.05 20.21 -1.46
C ASN A 29 -4.42 19.14 -0.54
N ARG A 30 -3.94 19.57 0.63
CA ARG A 30 -3.26 18.73 1.63
C ARG A 30 -4.07 17.49 2.01
N TRP A 31 -5.40 17.63 2.14
CA TRP A 31 -6.32 16.52 2.42
C TRP A 31 -6.27 15.40 1.38
N LEU A 32 -6.25 15.80 0.11
CA LEU A 32 -6.28 14.89 -1.01
C LEU A 32 -4.93 14.19 -1.18
N VAL A 33 -3.82 14.92 -0.92
CA VAL A 33 -2.47 14.35 -0.87
C VAL A 33 -2.38 13.28 0.21
N ASP A 34 -2.83 13.56 1.43
CA ASP A 34 -2.76 12.58 2.52
C ASP A 34 -3.57 11.32 2.21
N ALA A 35 -4.79 11.48 1.69
CA ALA A 35 -5.63 10.36 1.27
C ALA A 35 -4.96 9.53 0.15
N LEU A 36 -4.36 10.17 -0.85
CA LEU A 36 -3.64 9.52 -1.95
C LEU A 36 -2.38 8.79 -1.49
N VAL A 37 -1.52 9.46 -0.73
CA VAL A 37 -0.27 8.92 -0.19
C VAL A 37 -0.57 7.69 0.69
N LEU A 38 -1.62 7.78 1.49
CA LEU A 38 -2.03 6.71 2.39
C LEU A 38 -2.64 5.52 1.64
N SER A 39 -3.47 5.77 0.62
CA SER A 39 -3.99 4.73 -0.28
C SER A 39 -2.87 4.00 -1.01
N LEU A 40 -1.88 4.75 -1.50
CA LEU A 40 -0.68 4.21 -2.15
C LEU A 40 0.17 3.39 -1.19
N ALA A 41 0.36 3.84 0.06
CA ALA A 41 1.10 3.11 1.08
C ALA A 41 0.45 1.76 1.42
N VAL A 42 -0.88 1.73 1.56
CA VAL A 42 -1.64 0.49 1.79
C VAL A 42 -1.50 -0.47 0.61
N ALA A 43 -1.63 0.03 -0.62
CA ALA A 43 -1.47 -0.78 -1.82
C ALA A 43 -0.05 -1.37 -1.92
N LYS A 44 0.97 -0.55 -1.61
CA LYS A 44 2.38 -0.94 -1.58
C LYS A 44 2.64 -2.03 -0.54
N GLY A 45 2.13 -1.86 0.68
CA GLY A 45 2.25 -2.87 1.75
C GLY A 45 1.58 -4.19 1.39
N ARG A 46 0.43 -4.16 0.72
CA ARG A 46 -0.28 -5.36 0.27
C ARG A 46 0.51 -6.15 -0.78
N VAL A 47 1.18 -5.47 -1.71
CA VAL A 47 2.06 -6.11 -2.71
C VAL A 47 3.28 -6.72 -2.03
N ILE A 48 3.93 -6.01 -1.10
CA ILE A 48 5.13 -6.51 -0.39
C ILE A 48 4.80 -7.78 0.40
N VAL A 49 3.74 -7.74 1.19
CA VAL A 49 3.32 -8.88 2.02
C VAL A 49 2.93 -10.05 1.13
N ARG A 50 2.11 -9.83 0.10
CA ARG A 50 1.55 -10.94 -0.68
C ARG A 50 2.54 -11.59 -1.65
N ASP A 51 3.37 -10.78 -2.31
CA ASP A 51 4.23 -11.25 -3.40
C ASP A 51 5.72 -11.27 -3.04
N TYR A 52 6.21 -10.40 -2.13
CA TYR A 52 7.62 -10.36 -1.73
C TYR A 52 7.93 -11.24 -0.51
N LEU A 53 7.01 -11.30 0.46
CA LEU A 53 7.14 -12.16 1.65
C LEU A 53 6.66 -13.60 1.42
N GLY A 54 6.28 -13.96 0.19
CA GLY A 54 5.93 -15.33 -0.17
C GLY A 54 4.65 -15.86 0.48
N LEU A 55 3.77 -14.98 0.99
CA LEU A 55 2.55 -15.39 1.70
C LEU A 55 1.56 -16.20 0.86
N ARG A 56 1.73 -16.26 -0.46
CA ARG A 56 0.96 -17.17 -1.31
C ARG A 56 1.24 -18.65 -1.02
N ASP A 57 2.47 -18.99 -0.65
CA ASP A 57 2.90 -20.36 -0.31
C ASP A 57 2.87 -20.62 1.21
N ALA A 58 2.53 -19.61 2.01
CA ALA A 58 2.43 -19.71 3.46
C ALA A 58 1.13 -20.41 3.92
N PRO A 59 1.16 -21.10 5.07
CA PRO A 59 -0.02 -21.77 5.64
C PRO A 59 -1.22 -20.82 5.82
N ALA A 60 -2.44 -21.35 5.66
CA ALA A 60 -3.68 -20.56 5.65
C ALA A 60 -3.87 -19.68 6.90
N LEU A 61 -3.38 -20.12 8.06
CA LEU A 61 -3.38 -19.34 9.32
C LEU A 61 -2.54 -18.07 9.22
N TRP A 62 -1.32 -18.17 8.71
CA TRP A 62 -0.42 -17.02 8.49
C TRP A 62 -0.99 -16.08 7.43
N ARG A 63 -1.56 -16.64 6.37
CA ARG A 63 -2.24 -15.87 5.32
C ARG A 63 -3.40 -15.07 5.89
N GLY A 64 -4.25 -15.69 6.70
CA GLY A 64 -5.34 -15.03 7.40
C GLY A 64 -4.81 -13.89 8.25
N LEU A 65 -3.91 -14.19 9.20
CA LEU A 65 -3.38 -13.22 10.16
C LEU A 65 -2.76 -11.99 9.47
N LEU A 66 -1.93 -12.18 8.45
CA LEU A 66 -1.27 -11.08 7.73
C LEU A 66 -2.23 -10.29 6.84
N THR A 67 -3.26 -10.93 6.28
CA THR A 67 -4.31 -10.23 5.54
C THR A 67 -5.17 -9.38 6.47
N THR A 68 -5.55 -9.92 7.64
CA THR A 68 -6.34 -9.21 8.65
C THR A 68 -5.54 -8.07 9.28
N TRP A 69 -4.25 -8.28 9.53
CA TRP A 69 -3.34 -7.24 10.03
C TRP A 69 -3.19 -6.09 9.01
N LEU A 70 -2.99 -6.40 7.73
CA LEU A 70 -2.97 -5.40 6.66
C LEU A 70 -4.30 -4.65 6.54
N ALA A 71 -5.43 -5.35 6.66
CA ALA A 71 -6.75 -4.74 6.64
C ALA A 71 -6.94 -3.80 7.84
N GLY A 72 -6.46 -4.20 9.02
CA GLY A 72 -6.45 -3.35 10.22
C GLY A 72 -5.59 -2.10 10.05
N LEU A 73 -4.38 -2.23 9.50
CA LEU A 73 -3.52 -1.10 9.15
C LEU A 73 -4.18 -0.16 8.14
N ALA A 74 -4.81 -0.70 7.11
CA ALA A 74 -5.53 0.09 6.11
C ALA A 74 -6.72 0.84 6.74
N ALA A 75 -7.47 0.19 7.63
CA ALA A 75 -8.58 0.81 8.35
C ALA A 75 -8.09 1.92 9.30
N PHE A 76 -6.99 1.67 10.03
CA PHE A 76 -6.40 2.65 10.95
C PHE A 76 -5.86 3.87 10.20
N ALA A 77 -5.20 3.63 9.07
CA ALA A 77 -4.70 4.66 8.19
C ALA A 77 -5.85 5.49 7.58
N ALA A 78 -6.93 4.84 7.14
CA ALA A 78 -8.13 5.52 6.65
C ALA A 78 -8.80 6.36 7.75
N LEU A 79 -8.86 5.85 8.98
CA LEU A 79 -9.37 6.59 10.13
C LEU A 79 -8.52 7.84 10.42
N ALA A 80 -7.19 7.74 10.35
CA ALA A 80 -6.30 8.88 10.53
C ALA A 80 -6.54 9.97 9.48
N VAL A 81 -6.79 9.60 8.22
CA VAL A 81 -7.15 10.56 7.16
C VAL A 81 -8.49 11.23 7.44
N ILE A 82 -9.51 10.46 7.84
CA ILE A 82 -10.84 10.98 8.17
C ILE A 82 -10.76 11.93 9.37
N LEU A 83 -10.06 11.53 10.44
CA LEU A 83 -9.88 12.34 11.65
C LEU A 83 -9.17 13.64 11.34
N ARG A 84 -8.10 13.56 10.54
CA ARG A 84 -7.43 14.74 10.06
C ARG A 84 -8.49 15.60 9.34
N ALA A 85 -9.26 15.08 8.37
CA ALA A 85 -10.20 15.86 7.53
C ALA A 85 -11.32 16.60 8.28
N LEU A 86 -11.52 16.26 9.55
CA LEU A 86 -12.50 16.89 10.44
C LEU A 86 -11.93 18.05 11.28
N VAL A 87 -10.59 18.23 11.31
CA VAL A 87 -9.87 19.26 12.08
C VAL A 87 -9.33 20.35 11.16
#